data_AF-A0A2K9NV53-F1
#
_entry.id   AF-A0A2K9NV53-F1
#
_cell.length_a   1.000
_cell.length_b   1.000
_cell.length_c   1.000
_cell.angle_alpha   90.00
_cell.angle_beta   90.00
_cell.angle_gamma   90.00
#
_symmetry.space_group_name_H-M   'P 1'
#
loop_
_entity.id
_entity.type
_entity.pdbx_description
1 polymer ?
#
loop_
_entity_poly.entity_id
_entity_poly.type
_entity_poly.pdbx_seq_one_letter_code
_entity_poly.pdbx_strand_id
1 'polypeptide(L)'
;MKVLILSFFSFLLISTASAGLEEIFGNAEIGDQCGSDYQCQTLCCKGNNEGSLTCAEHNSQQSCSKPAGETCISNEFCKSEYVTVCKVVRTGVGADGSPMCTLRCSPTLVKGSCVNSICRYPVSPPIPSFDPKDCSNAVDP
;
A
#
# COMPACT_ATOMS: atom_id res chain seq x y z
N MET A 1 10.27 42.42 -65.96
CA MET A 1 9.57 42.02 -64.71
C MET A 1 10.53 41.06 -64.00
N LYS A 2 11.26 41.47 -62.95
CA LYS A 2 10.89 41.33 -61.52
C LYS A 2 10.14 40.01 -61.31
N VAL A 3 10.65 39.02 -60.58
CA VAL A 3 10.87 39.08 -59.12
C VAL A 3 12.01 38.13 -58.68
N LEU A 4 12.85 38.67 -57.81
CA LEU A 4 13.85 38.01 -56.97
C LEU A 4 13.12 37.44 -55.74
N ILE A 5 13.20 36.13 -55.45
CA ILE A 5 12.74 35.57 -54.16
C ILE A 5 13.92 34.87 -53.49
N LEU A 6 14.59 35.65 -52.64
CA LEU A 6 15.48 35.18 -51.58
C LEU A 6 14.60 34.59 -50.48
N SER A 7 14.51 33.27 -50.37
CA SER A 7 13.96 32.62 -49.18
C SER A 7 15.09 32.35 -48.20
N PHE A 8 15.31 33.34 -47.32
CA PHE A 8 15.99 33.17 -46.04
C PHE A 8 15.16 32.19 -45.18
N PHE A 9 15.51 30.91 -45.21
CA PHE A 9 15.06 29.98 -44.16
C PHE A 9 15.88 30.27 -42.90
N SER A 10 15.32 31.16 -42.08
CA SER A 10 15.73 31.37 -40.69
C SER A 10 15.59 30.03 -39.97
N PHE A 11 16.70 29.34 -39.74
CA PHE A 11 16.76 28.17 -38.86
C PHE A 11 16.49 28.68 -37.45
N LEU A 12 15.23 28.55 -37.02
CA LEU A 12 14.84 28.71 -35.64
C LEU A 12 15.55 27.59 -34.86
N LEU A 13 16.63 27.95 -34.17
CA LEU A 13 17.19 27.14 -33.09
C LEU A 13 16.12 27.03 -32.01
N ILE A 14 15.30 25.98 -32.07
CA ILE A 14 14.53 25.52 -30.92
C ILE A 14 15.58 25.04 -29.92
N SER A 15 15.94 25.93 -29.00
CA SER A 15 16.61 25.56 -27.76
C SER A 15 15.65 24.66 -27.01
N THR A 16 15.74 23.36 -27.23
CA THR A 16 15.22 22.38 -26.28
C THR A 16 16.11 22.52 -25.06
N ALA A 17 15.72 23.39 -24.13
CA ALA A 17 16.13 23.28 -22.76
C ALA A 17 15.70 21.88 -22.32
N SER A 18 16.61 20.92 -22.43
CA SER A 18 16.61 19.73 -21.60
C SER A 18 16.79 20.26 -20.20
N ALA A 19 15.68 20.61 -19.55
CA ALA A 19 15.62 20.62 -18.10
C ALA A 19 16.05 19.20 -17.71
N GLY A 20 17.32 19.06 -17.33
CA GLY A 20 17.80 17.83 -16.76
C GLY A 20 16.86 17.49 -15.62
N LEU A 21 16.18 16.36 -15.73
CA LEU A 21 15.71 15.67 -14.55
C LEU A 21 16.98 15.28 -13.79
N GLU A 22 17.53 16.20 -13.00
CA GLU A 22 18.23 15.77 -11.80
C GLU A 22 17.18 15.01 -11.03
N GLU A 23 17.26 13.67 -11.04
CA GLU A 23 16.48 12.87 -10.11
C GLU A 23 16.91 13.31 -8.72
N ILE A 24 16.09 14.15 -8.10
CA ILE A 24 16.23 14.54 -6.71
C ILE A 24 15.91 13.29 -5.90
N PHE A 25 16.92 12.45 -5.68
CA PHE A 25 16.82 11.32 -4.79
C PHE A 25 16.83 11.82 -3.34
N GLY A 26 15.80 11.46 -2.59
CA GLY A 26 15.75 11.51 -1.13
C GLY A 26 15.64 12.88 -0.49
N ASN A 27 15.37 13.96 -1.24
CA ASN A 27 15.30 15.32 -0.67
C ASN A 27 13.92 15.99 -0.77
N ALA A 28 12.94 15.38 -1.46
CA ALA A 28 11.59 15.97 -1.57
C ALA A 28 10.86 15.92 -0.22
N GLU A 29 10.27 17.05 0.17
CA GLU A 29 9.54 17.24 1.42
C GLU A 29 8.12 16.68 1.32
N ILE A 30 7.46 16.49 2.47
CA ILE A 30 6.06 16.05 2.50
C ILE A 30 5.19 17.07 1.75
N GLY A 31 4.38 16.58 0.82
CA GLY A 31 3.53 17.40 -0.06
C GLY A 31 4.13 17.65 -1.45
N ASP A 32 5.44 17.47 -1.64
CA ASP A 32 6.09 17.61 -2.94
C ASP A 32 5.64 16.52 -3.91
N GLN A 33 5.62 16.84 -5.20
CA GLN A 33 5.35 15.85 -6.24
C GLN A 33 6.49 14.83 -6.31
N CYS A 34 6.11 13.56 -6.49
CA CYS A 34 7.05 12.46 -6.62
C CYS A 34 6.57 11.46 -7.67
N GLY A 35 7.52 10.77 -8.31
CA GLY A 35 7.29 9.63 -9.19
C GLY A 35 7.74 8.30 -8.57
N SER A 36 8.55 8.35 -7.51
CA SER A 36 8.97 7.15 -6.77
C SER A 36 9.19 7.44 -5.29
N ASP A 37 9.14 6.39 -4.47
CA ASP A 37 9.43 6.45 -3.04
C ASP A 37 10.80 7.06 -2.74
N TYR A 38 11.80 6.74 -3.56
CA TYR A 38 13.18 7.16 -3.36
C TYR A 38 13.43 8.65 -3.60
N GLN A 39 12.43 9.40 -4.08
CA GLN A 39 12.54 10.85 -4.24
C GLN A 39 12.19 11.59 -2.94
N CYS A 40 11.39 10.97 -2.07
CA CYS A 40 10.92 11.56 -0.82
C CYS A 40 11.90 11.31 0.33
N GLN A 41 12.08 12.31 1.21
CA GLN A 41 12.84 12.16 2.46
C GLN A 41 12.28 11.04 3.35
N THR A 42 10.96 10.86 3.31
CA THR A 42 10.22 9.85 4.08
C THR A 42 10.14 8.49 3.39
N LEU A 43 10.73 8.35 2.19
CA LEU A 43 10.63 7.16 1.34
C LEU A 43 9.19 6.76 1.00
N CYS A 44 8.23 7.68 1.08
CA CYS A 44 6.81 7.41 0.90
C CYS A 44 6.24 8.37 -0.14
N CYS A 45 6.07 7.86 -1.37
CA CYS A 45 5.40 8.53 -2.47
C CYS A 45 4.04 7.87 -2.72
N LYS A 46 2.93 8.54 -2.40
CA LYS A 46 1.58 7.95 -2.45
C LYS A 46 0.60 8.79 -3.25
N GLY A 47 -0.46 8.16 -3.74
CA GLY A 47 -1.58 8.86 -4.35
C GLY A 47 -2.30 9.75 -3.33
N ASN A 48 -2.56 11.00 -3.72
CA ASN A 48 -3.51 11.87 -3.04
C ASN A 48 -4.93 11.69 -3.61
N ASN A 49 -5.92 12.33 -3.00
CA ASN A 49 -7.33 12.21 -3.42
C ASN A 49 -7.61 12.81 -4.81
N GLU A 50 -6.65 13.54 -5.38
CA GLU A 50 -6.74 14.22 -6.68
C GLU A 50 -6.06 13.42 -7.80
N GLY A 51 -5.53 12.23 -7.49
CA GLY A 51 -4.85 11.36 -8.45
C GLY A 51 -3.40 11.73 -8.76
N SER A 52 -2.83 12.71 -8.04
CA SER A 52 -1.41 13.05 -8.11
C SER A 52 -0.62 12.27 -7.06
N LEU A 53 0.64 11.96 -7.36
CA LEU A 53 1.56 11.33 -6.42
C LEU A 53 2.33 12.42 -5.65
N THR A 54 2.28 12.35 -4.32
CA THR A 54 2.99 13.29 -3.45
C THR A 54 3.72 12.57 -2.32
N CYS A 55 4.83 13.14 -1.88
CA CYS A 55 5.56 12.67 -0.72
C CYS A 55 4.70 12.78 0.54
N ALA A 56 4.67 11.74 1.35
CA ALA A 56 3.84 11.68 2.55
C ALA A 56 4.59 11.12 3.75
N GLU A 57 4.02 11.27 4.93
CA GLU A 57 4.66 10.85 6.17
C GLU A 57 4.81 9.32 6.28
N HIS A 58 6.00 8.90 6.71
CA HIS A 58 6.27 7.54 7.15
C HIS A 58 7.26 7.54 8.33
N ASN A 59 6.78 7.20 9.52
CA ASN A 59 7.58 7.14 10.75
C ASN A 59 6.98 6.10 11.73
N SER A 60 7.49 6.05 12.97
CA SER A 60 7.03 5.09 13.99
C SER A 60 5.59 5.31 14.47
N GLN A 61 5.02 6.49 14.24
CA GLN A 61 3.67 6.89 14.65
C GLN A 61 2.68 6.87 13.47
N GLN A 62 3.17 7.02 12.24
CA GLN A 62 2.36 7.17 11.04
C GLN A 62 2.89 6.33 9.88
N SER A 63 2.07 5.41 9.37
CA SER A 63 2.41 4.64 8.17
C SER A 63 1.98 5.34 6.88
N CYS A 64 2.78 5.19 5.82
CA CYS A 64 2.49 5.68 4.47
C CYS A 64 1.07 5.24 4.00
N SER A 65 0.70 4.01 4.36
CA SER A 65 -0.64 3.43 4.20
C SER A 65 -1.10 3.41 2.74
N LYS A 66 -0.21 2.96 1.85
CA LYS A 66 -0.47 2.88 0.42
C LYS A 66 -1.51 1.82 0.09
N PRO A 67 -2.55 2.14 -0.70
CA PRO A 67 -3.52 1.15 -1.16
C PRO A 67 -2.87 0.08 -2.04
N ALA A 68 -3.56 -1.04 -2.22
CA ALA A 68 -3.13 -2.07 -3.14
C ALA A 68 -2.99 -1.51 -4.57
N GLY A 69 -1.93 -1.92 -5.27
CA GLY A 69 -1.59 -1.44 -6.62
C GLY A 69 -0.55 -0.31 -6.65
N GLU A 70 -0.31 0.39 -5.55
CA GLU A 70 0.79 1.37 -5.46
C GLU A 70 2.14 0.70 -5.22
N THR A 71 3.22 1.41 -5.57
CA THR A 71 4.59 0.95 -5.34
C THR A 71 4.91 0.88 -3.86
N CYS A 72 5.80 -0.02 -3.46
CA CYS A 72 6.25 -0.12 -2.07
C CYS A 72 7.70 -0.59 -1.97
N ILE A 73 8.34 -0.19 -0.88
CA ILE A 73 9.67 -0.68 -0.49
C ILE A 73 9.54 -1.97 0.32
N SER A 74 8.53 -2.03 1.19
CA SER A 74 8.34 -3.09 2.19
C SER A 74 6.91 -3.06 2.73
N ASN A 75 6.54 -4.07 3.53
CA ASN A 75 5.14 -4.30 3.95
C ASN A 75 4.57 -3.14 4.77
N GLU A 76 5.38 -2.44 5.57
CA GLU A 76 4.96 -1.36 6.45
C GLU A 76 4.41 -0.14 5.69
N PHE A 77 4.82 0.04 4.43
CA PHE A 77 4.33 1.10 3.55
C PHE A 77 2.90 0.84 3.07
N CYS A 78 2.49 -0.44 3.02
CA CYS A 78 1.16 -0.81 2.57
C CYS A 78 0.10 -0.52 3.62
N LYS A 79 -1.11 -0.24 3.15
CA LYS A 79 -2.30 -0.02 3.98
C LYS A 79 -2.66 -1.30 4.72
N SER A 80 -3.14 -1.15 5.95
CA SER A 80 -3.78 -2.25 6.67
C SER A 80 -5.26 -2.30 6.34
N GLU A 81 -5.80 -3.49 6.15
CA GLU A 81 -7.20 -3.71 5.82
C GLU A 81 -7.85 -4.71 6.77
N TYR A 82 -9.17 -4.59 6.93
CA TYR A 82 -9.92 -5.52 7.73
C TYR A 82 -10.13 -6.82 6.95
N VAL A 83 -9.68 -7.93 7.52
CA VAL A 83 -9.98 -9.28 7.05
C VAL A 83 -10.77 -10.03 8.10
N THR A 84 -11.69 -10.89 7.67
CA THR A 84 -12.46 -11.73 8.57
C THR A 84 -11.59 -12.91 9.00
N VAL A 85 -11.29 -12.99 10.30
CA VAL A 85 -10.54 -14.10 10.89
C VAL A 85 -11.48 -14.92 11.75
N CYS A 86 -11.56 -16.22 11.47
CA CYS A 86 -12.39 -17.16 12.23
C CYS A 86 -11.50 -18.00 13.15
N LYS A 87 -11.91 -18.14 14.42
CA LYS A 87 -11.23 -18.96 15.44
C LYS A 87 -12.26 -19.80 16.18
N VAL A 88 -11.87 -21.01 16.59
CA VAL A 88 -12.65 -21.80 17.53
C VAL A 88 -12.33 -21.28 18.93
N VAL A 89 -13.34 -20.81 19.66
CA VAL A 89 -13.18 -20.18 20.96
C VAL A 89 -13.88 -21.04 22.02
N ARG A 90 -13.20 -21.29 23.14
CA ARG A 90 -13.78 -22.00 24.29
C ARG A 90 -14.83 -21.11 24.96
N THR A 91 -16.03 -21.67 25.17
CA THR A 91 -17.16 -20.94 25.76
C THR A 91 -17.53 -21.42 27.15
N GLY A 92 -16.98 -22.54 27.61
CA GLY A 92 -17.22 -23.06 28.95
C GLY A 92 -17.07 -24.57 29.04
N VAL A 93 -17.69 -25.14 30.05
CA VAL A 93 -17.76 -26.59 30.31
C VAL A 93 -19.22 -26.98 30.50
N GLY A 94 -19.65 -28.05 29.82
CA GLY A 94 -21.01 -28.59 29.90
C GLY A 94 -21.30 -29.27 31.25
N ALA A 95 -22.57 -29.59 31.48
CA ALA A 95 -23.01 -30.24 32.72
C ALA A 95 -22.41 -31.65 32.93
N ASP A 96 -21.93 -32.27 31.86
CA ASP A 96 -21.23 -33.55 31.83
C ASP A 96 -19.70 -33.42 31.99
N GLY A 97 -19.18 -32.20 32.17
CA GLY A 97 -17.75 -31.92 32.23
C GLY A 97 -17.05 -31.80 30.87
N SER A 98 -17.78 -31.89 29.76
CA SER A 98 -17.21 -31.74 28.41
C SER A 98 -16.88 -30.28 28.09
N PRO A 99 -15.76 -29.97 27.41
CA PRO A 99 -15.47 -28.61 26.98
C PRO A 99 -16.47 -28.16 25.90
N MET A 100 -16.97 -26.94 26.03
CA MET A 100 -17.82 -26.30 25.02
C MET A 100 -17.02 -25.25 24.26
N CYS A 101 -17.16 -25.22 22.94
CA CYS A 101 -16.54 -24.22 22.08
C CYS A 101 -17.46 -23.82 20.92
N THR A 102 -17.15 -22.69 20.29
CA THR A 102 -17.91 -22.16 19.16
C THR A 102 -16.98 -21.50 18.15
N LEU A 103 -17.38 -21.50 16.88
CA LEU A 103 -16.68 -20.75 15.84
C LEU A 103 -17.06 -19.26 15.91
N ARG A 104 -16.07 -18.39 16.11
CA ARG A 104 -16.25 -16.92 16.10
C ARG A 104 -15.44 -16.32 14.98
N CYS A 105 -16.06 -15.46 14.17
CA CYS A 105 -15.41 -14.70 13.12
C CYS A 105 -15.49 -13.20 13.43
N SER A 106 -14.35 -12.51 13.39
CA SER A 106 -14.28 -11.07 13.68
C SER A 106 -13.40 -10.34 12.67
N PRO A 107 -13.71 -9.07 12.35
CA PRO A 107 -12.83 -8.25 11.53
C PRO A 107 -11.53 -7.97 12.28
N THR A 108 -10.40 -8.30 11.67
CA THR A 108 -9.06 -8.07 12.22
C THR A 108 -8.28 -7.21 11.23
N LEU A 109 -7.61 -6.18 11.74
CA LEU A 109 -6.78 -5.31 10.92
C LEU A 109 -5.47 -6.02 10.58
N VAL A 110 -5.23 -6.32 9.30
CA VAL A 110 -4.05 -7.02 8.82
C VAL A 110 -3.31 -6.14 7.81
N LYS A 111 -1.99 -6.08 7.93
CA LYS A 111 -1.12 -5.28 7.06
C LYS A 111 -1.08 -5.90 5.65
N GLY A 112 -1.20 -5.07 4.62
CA GLY A 112 -0.95 -5.50 3.23
C GLY A 112 0.48 -5.98 3.01
N SER A 113 0.70 -6.71 1.93
CA SER A 113 2.03 -7.23 1.59
C SER A 113 2.64 -6.47 0.41
N CYS A 114 3.94 -6.25 0.46
CA CYS A 114 4.72 -5.70 -0.64
C CYS A 114 5.32 -6.86 -1.45
N VAL A 115 4.76 -7.11 -2.63
CA VAL A 115 5.18 -8.23 -3.49
C VAL A 115 5.58 -7.67 -4.85
N ASN A 116 6.82 -7.92 -5.26
CA ASN A 116 7.41 -7.34 -6.47
C ASN A 116 7.28 -5.81 -6.50
N SER A 117 7.57 -5.17 -5.36
CA SER A 117 7.49 -3.71 -5.15
C SER A 117 6.10 -3.11 -5.37
N ILE A 118 5.03 -3.91 -5.27
CA ILE A 118 3.65 -3.46 -5.37
C ILE A 118 2.85 -3.92 -4.14
N CYS A 119 2.08 -3.01 -3.55
CA CYS A 119 1.20 -3.33 -2.44
C CYS A 119 0.07 -4.27 -2.89
N ARG A 120 -0.18 -5.31 -2.08
CA ARG A 120 -1.24 -6.30 -2.25
C ARG A 120 -2.13 -6.33 -1.04
N TYR A 121 -3.41 -6.61 -1.29
CA TYR A 121 -4.38 -6.89 -0.24
C TYR A 121 -3.88 -8.03 0.66
N PRO A 122 -4.13 -7.96 1.97
CA PRO A 122 -3.89 -9.09 2.85
C PRO A 122 -4.76 -10.28 2.43
N VAL A 123 -4.18 -11.48 2.45
CA VAL A 123 -4.93 -12.71 2.16
C VAL A 123 -5.75 -13.08 3.39
N SER A 124 -7.05 -13.29 3.21
CA SER A 124 -7.91 -13.79 4.28
C SER A 124 -7.49 -15.21 4.64
N PRO A 125 -7.26 -15.52 5.93
CA PRO A 125 -6.94 -16.88 6.34
C PRO A 125 -8.13 -17.82 6.05
N PRO A 126 -7.86 -19.11 5.79
CA PRO A 126 -8.91 -20.10 5.64
C PRO A 126 -9.71 -20.23 6.93
N ILE A 127 -11.03 -20.42 6.79
CA ILE A 127 -11.90 -20.72 7.93
C ILE A 127 -11.53 -22.11 8.45
N PRO A 128 -11.24 -22.27 9.75
CA PRO A 128 -10.92 -23.58 10.30
C PRO A 128 -12.15 -24.50 10.24
N SER A 129 -11.91 -25.80 10.06
CA SER A 129 -12.95 -26.80 10.30
C SER A 129 -13.41 -26.71 11.76
N PHE A 130 -14.72 -26.81 11.98
CA PHE A 130 -15.31 -26.75 13.32
C PHE A 130 -16.20 -27.96 13.57
N ASP A 131 -15.83 -28.75 14.57
CA ASP A 131 -16.67 -29.77 15.18
C ASP A 131 -17.07 -29.28 16.58
N PRO A 132 -18.37 -29.11 16.88
CA PRO A 132 -18.85 -28.70 18.20
C PRO A 132 -18.44 -29.61 19.36
N LYS A 133 -18.00 -30.85 19.08
CA LYS A 133 -17.56 -31.82 20.08
C LYS A 133 -16.04 -31.85 20.26
N ASP A 134 -15.28 -31.21 19.37
CA ASP A 134 -13.82 -31.16 19.43
C ASP A 134 -13.32 -29.74 19.71
N CYS A 135 -13.00 -29.50 20.97
CA CYS A 135 -12.44 -28.22 21.44
C CYS A 135 -10.93 -28.27 21.66
N SER A 136 -10.21 -29.23 21.06
CA SER A 136 -8.76 -29.41 21.22
C SER A 136 -7.95 -28.20 20.72
N ASN A 137 -8.38 -27.59 19.63
CA ASN A 137 -7.74 -26.40 19.04
C ASN A 137 -8.44 -25.08 19.43
N ALA A 138 -9.33 -25.12 20.42
CA ALA A 138 -10.03 -23.93 20.86
C ALA A 138 -9.09 -22.99 21.62
N VAL A 139 -9.09 -21.71 21.24
CA VAL A 139 -8.41 -20.66 22.01
C VAL A 139 -9.29 -20.19 23.15
N ASP A 140 -8.67 -19.76 24.24
CA ASP A 140 -9.40 -19.10 25.33
C ASP A 140 -9.86 -17.70 24.89
N PRO A 141 -11.04 -17.25 25.34
CA PRO A 141 -11.65 -15.98 24.94
C PRO A 141 -10.90 -14.74 25.45
#